data_AF-A0A0J5GSC7-F1
#
_entry.id   AF-A0A0J5GSC7-F1
#
_cell.length_a   1.000
_cell.length_b   1.000
_cell.length_c   1.000
_cell.angle_alpha   90.00
_cell.angle_beta   90.00
_cell.angle_gamma   90.00
#
_symmetry.space_group_name_H-M   'P 1'
#
loop_
_entity.id
_entity.type
_entity.pdbx_description
1 polymer ?
#
loop_
_entity_poly.entity_id
_entity_poly.type
_entity_poly.pdbx_seq_one_letter_code
_entity_poly.pdbx_strand_id
1 'polypeptide(L)'
;MIIRKLLTYFLACILVPALISVWSLPSISEFLGVFWLLFLYGAPFLLLYGLPVSCLSDMVTQKISPSIRAFIAFVIHLFFGLILIFILHLFNNEAWDNLSRLFLICSTVGSFLVWGIDEILRKVADWETIQSGM
;
A
#
# COMPACT_ATOMS: atom_id res chain seq x y z
N MET A 1 3.21 -13.06 -11.61
CA MET A 1 3.49 -11.63 -11.35
C MET A 1 2.23 -10.76 -11.30
N ILE A 2 1.48 -10.54 -12.39
CA ILE A 2 0.37 -9.57 -12.41
C ILE A 2 -0.81 -9.93 -11.49
N ILE A 3 -1.20 -11.21 -11.43
CA ILE A 3 -2.34 -11.66 -10.60
C ILE A 3 -2.07 -11.42 -9.11
N ARG A 4 -0.87 -11.75 -8.62
CA ARG A 4 -0.44 -11.48 -7.24
C ARG A 4 -0.58 -9.99 -6.91
N LYS A 5 -0.15 -9.12 -7.83
CA LYS A 5 -0.17 -7.67 -7.63
C LYS A 5 -1.59 -7.11 -7.61
N LEU A 6 -2.46 -7.61 -8.51
CA LEU A 6 -3.89 -7.26 -8.48
C LEU A 6 -4.56 -7.73 -7.19
N LEU A 7 -4.28 -8.96 -6.73
CA LEU A 7 -4.82 -9.47 -5.48
C LEU A 7 -4.33 -8.67 -4.27
N THR A 8 -3.03 -8.34 -4.25
CA THR A 8 -2.45 -7.45 -3.23
C THR A 8 -3.19 -6.14 -3.17
N TYR A 9 -3.43 -5.52 -4.33
CA TYR A 9 -4.17 -4.27 -4.44
C TYR A 9 -5.60 -4.40 -3.92
N PHE A 10 -6.37 -5.41 -4.35
CA PHE A 10 -7.74 -5.59 -3.89
C PHE A 10 -7.82 -5.77 -2.36
N LEU A 11 -6.92 -6.55 -1.79
CA LEU A 11 -6.84 -6.74 -0.35
C LEU A 11 -6.44 -5.44 0.37
N ALA A 12 -5.42 -4.72 -0.12
CA ALA A 12 -4.98 -3.47 0.47
C ALA A 12 -6.08 -2.38 0.43
N CYS A 13 -6.84 -2.30 -0.67
CA CYS A 13 -7.94 -1.35 -0.80
C CYS A 13 -9.05 -1.56 0.22
N ILE A 14 -9.26 -2.79 0.69
CA ILE A 14 -10.25 -3.08 1.73
C ILE A 14 -9.62 -2.90 3.12
N LEU A 15 -8.41 -3.43 3.33
CA LEU A 15 -7.78 -3.49 4.64
C LEU A 15 -7.30 -2.12 5.13
N VAL A 16 -6.78 -1.25 4.25
CA VAL A 16 -6.29 0.08 4.65
C VAL A 16 -7.44 0.95 5.20
N PRO A 17 -8.56 1.17 4.46
CA PRO A 17 -9.71 1.89 5.00
C PRO A 17 -10.30 1.24 6.25
N ALA A 18 -10.41 -0.09 6.28
CA ALA A 18 -10.95 -0.82 7.45
C ALA A 18 -10.10 -0.56 8.70
N LEU A 19 -8.78 -0.71 8.62
CA LEU A 19 -7.89 -0.54 9.77
C LEU A 19 -7.92 0.88 10.32
N ILE A 20 -7.92 1.88 9.43
CA ILE A 20 -7.99 3.29 9.84
C ILE A 20 -9.36 3.63 10.45
N SER A 21 -10.44 3.09 9.87
CA SER A 21 -11.80 3.35 10.34
C SER A 21 -12.07 2.70 11.70
N VAL A 22 -11.57 1.47 11.95
CA VAL A 22 -11.68 0.81 13.27
C VAL A 22 -10.98 1.62 14.36
N TRP A 23 -9.83 2.21 14.05
CA TRP A 23 -9.05 2.95 15.04
C TRP A 23 -9.68 4.30 15.40
N SER A 24 -10.49 4.87 14.50
CA SER A 24 -10.88 6.27 14.59
C SER A 24 -12.22 6.51 15.30
N LEU A 25 -13.12 5.52 15.44
CA LEU A 25 -14.55 5.82 15.64
C LEU A 25 -15.31 4.88 16.60
N PRO A 26 -16.18 5.43 17.47
CA PRO A 26 -16.97 4.66 18.44
C PRO A 26 -18.24 4.03 17.87
N SER A 27 -18.75 4.47 16.71
CA SER A 27 -20.02 4.01 16.15
C SER A 27 -19.90 3.36 14.75
N ILE A 28 -20.83 2.46 14.43
CA ILE A 28 -20.87 1.74 13.13
C ILE A 28 -21.15 2.71 11.97
N SER A 29 -21.99 3.72 12.16
CA SER A 29 -22.31 4.69 11.11
C SER A 29 -21.10 5.53 10.73
N GLU A 30 -20.31 5.97 11.72
CA GLU A 30 -19.08 6.71 11.47
C GLU A 30 -18.04 5.81 10.81
N PHE A 31 -17.89 4.56 11.28
CA PHE A 31 -17.01 3.57 10.67
C PHE A 31 -17.29 3.42 9.16
N LEU A 32 -18.56 3.21 8.79
CA LEU A 32 -18.95 3.05 7.39
C LEU A 32 -18.69 4.33 6.57
N GLY A 33 -18.95 5.50 7.16
CA GLY A 33 -18.68 6.79 6.51
C GLY A 33 -17.20 6.98 6.16
N VAL A 34 -16.31 6.77 7.12
CA VAL A 34 -14.85 6.90 6.91
C VAL A 34 -14.32 5.78 6.02
N PHE A 35 -14.82 4.54 6.18
CA PHE A 35 -14.44 3.42 5.33
C PHE A 35 -14.72 3.73 3.86
N TRP A 36 -15.95 4.14 3.53
CA TRP A 36 -16.32 4.41 2.15
C TRP A 36 -15.61 5.63 1.57
N LEU A 37 -15.39 6.66 2.38
CA LEU A 37 -14.58 7.81 1.98
C LEU A 37 -13.16 7.36 1.60
N LEU A 38 -12.47 6.68 2.50
CA LEU A 38 -11.09 6.23 2.27
C LEU A 38 -11.00 5.18 1.16
N PHE A 39 -11.99 4.31 1.03
CA PHE A 39 -12.05 3.32 -0.06
C PHE A 39 -12.18 4.01 -1.41
N LEU A 40 -13.18 4.89 -1.57
CA LEU A 40 -13.49 5.53 -2.85
C LEU A 40 -12.35 6.46 -3.31
N TYR A 41 -11.80 7.24 -2.38
CA TYR A 41 -10.73 8.18 -2.71
C TYR A 41 -9.34 7.54 -2.69
N GLY A 42 -9.08 6.58 -1.81
CA GLY A 42 -7.77 5.94 -1.67
C GLY A 42 -7.49 4.82 -2.67
N ALA A 43 -8.50 4.06 -3.08
CA ALA A 43 -8.33 2.96 -4.02
C ALA A 43 -7.69 3.39 -5.37
N PRO A 44 -8.12 4.50 -6.02
CA PRO A 44 -7.46 4.98 -7.23
C PRO A 44 -5.96 5.26 -7.05
N PHE A 45 -5.54 5.83 -5.91
CA PHE A 45 -4.11 6.04 -5.63
C PHE A 45 -3.37 4.73 -5.44
N LEU A 46 -3.93 3.78 -4.70
CA LEU A 46 -3.32 2.46 -4.54
C LEU A 46 -3.17 1.75 -5.89
N LEU A 47 -4.10 1.96 -6.85
CA LEU A 47 -4.06 1.31 -8.15
C LEU A 47 -3.04 1.98 -9.07
N LEU A 48 -3.18 3.29 -9.25
CA LEU A 48 -2.41 4.04 -10.24
C LEU A 48 -0.98 4.29 -9.78
N TYR A 49 -0.74 4.34 -8.48
CA TYR A 49 0.58 4.62 -7.91
C TYR A 49 1.15 3.41 -7.17
N GLY A 50 0.36 2.75 -6.32
CA GLY A 50 0.83 1.58 -5.56
C GLY A 50 1.22 0.38 -6.43
N LEU A 51 0.46 0.10 -7.49
CA LEU A 51 0.75 -1.02 -8.40
C LEU A 51 2.08 -0.84 -9.15
N PRO A 52 2.38 0.31 -9.81
CA PRO A 52 3.70 0.55 -10.38
C PRO A 52 4.85 0.44 -9.37
N VAL A 53 4.68 0.98 -8.16
CA VAL A 53 5.70 0.88 -7.09
C VAL A 53 5.96 -0.58 -6.72
N SER A 54 4.91 -1.39 -6.64
CA SER A 54 5.06 -2.82 -6.34
C SER A 54 5.73 -3.60 -7.48
N CYS A 55 5.47 -3.24 -8.74
CA CYS A 55 6.19 -3.79 -9.88
C CYS A 55 7.67 -3.37 -9.89
N LEU A 56 7.95 -2.09 -9.65
CA LEU A 56 9.31 -1.55 -9.53
C LEU A 56 10.10 -2.26 -8.42
N SER A 57 9.47 -2.47 -7.27
CA SER A 57 10.05 -3.21 -6.15
C SER A 57 10.52 -4.61 -6.56
N ASP A 58 9.73 -5.33 -7.37
CA ASP A 58 10.12 -6.64 -7.86
C ASP A 58 11.30 -6.55 -8.85
N MET A 59 11.24 -5.62 -9.80
CA MET A 59 12.29 -5.42 -10.79
C MET A 59 13.66 -5.12 -10.14
N VAL A 60 13.66 -4.26 -9.11
CA VAL A 60 14.87 -3.89 -8.37
C VAL A 60 15.41 -5.05 -7.54
N THR A 61 14.53 -5.90 -7.00
CA THR A 61 14.92 -6.92 -6.02
C THR A 61 15.00 -8.34 -6.56
N GLN A 62 14.73 -8.56 -7.86
CA GLN A 62 14.67 -9.89 -8.50
C GLN A 62 15.95 -10.75 -8.37
N LYS A 63 17.13 -10.14 -8.21
CA LYS A 63 18.43 -10.84 -8.10
C LYS A 63 18.94 -10.95 -6.66
N ILE A 64 18.12 -10.56 -5.69
CA ILE A 64 18.51 -10.45 -4.28
C ILE A 64 17.98 -11.65 -3.50
N SER A 65 18.73 -12.10 -2.49
CA SER A 65 18.30 -13.20 -1.62
C SER A 65 16.96 -12.88 -0.92
N PRO A 66 16.09 -13.87 -0.65
CA PRO A 66 14.70 -13.63 -0.20
C PRO A 66 14.55 -12.71 1.02
N SER A 67 15.40 -12.88 2.04
CA SER A 67 15.34 -12.05 3.27
C SER A 67 15.71 -10.60 3.01
N ILE A 68 16.78 -10.35 2.25
CA ILE A 68 17.24 -8.99 1.92
C ILE A 68 16.25 -8.35 0.94
N ARG A 69 15.74 -9.12 -0.02
CA ARG A 69 14.70 -8.72 -0.97
C ARG A 69 13.46 -8.19 -0.26
N ALA A 70 12.95 -8.92 0.74
CA ALA A 70 11.77 -8.51 1.50
C ALA A 70 11.99 -7.17 2.21
N PHE A 71 13.17 -6.97 2.81
CA PHE A 71 13.53 -5.71 3.46
C PHE A 71 13.67 -4.55 2.46
N ILE A 72 14.36 -4.75 1.33
CA ILE A 72 14.49 -3.70 0.31
C ILE A 72 13.12 -3.37 -0.29
N ALA A 73 12.27 -4.37 -0.53
CA ALA A 73 10.91 -4.16 -1.00
C ALA A 73 10.09 -3.32 -0.02
N PHE A 74 10.23 -3.55 1.29
CA PHE A 74 9.60 -2.74 2.31
C PHE A 74 10.06 -1.27 2.22
N VAL A 75 11.37 -1.05 2.13
CA VAL A 75 11.95 0.30 2.00
C VAL A 75 11.44 1.00 0.75
N ILE A 76 11.33 0.30 -0.38
CA ILE A 76 10.79 0.88 -1.63
C ILE A 76 9.33 1.31 -1.43
N HIS A 77 8.46 0.44 -0.91
CA HIS A 77 7.05 0.80 -0.70
C HIS A 77 6.92 1.98 0.27
N LEU A 78 7.65 1.97 1.38
CA LEU A 78 7.62 3.06 2.36
C LEU A 78 8.14 4.37 1.76
N PHE A 79 9.27 4.33 1.04
CA PHE A 79 9.84 5.51 0.40
C PHE A 79 8.87 6.13 -0.61
N PHE A 80 8.32 5.32 -1.52
CA PHE A 80 7.39 5.82 -2.52
C PHE A 80 6.04 6.24 -1.92
N GLY A 81 5.55 5.57 -0.89
CA GLY A 81 4.37 6.04 -0.17
C GLY A 81 4.59 7.41 0.46
N LEU A 82 5.68 7.59 1.18
CA LEU A 82 5.97 8.84 1.88
C LEU A 82 6.26 9.99 0.91
N ILE A 83 7.06 9.76 -0.14
CA ILE A 83 7.44 10.83 -1.08
C ILE A 83 6.23 11.43 -1.79
N LEU A 84 5.19 10.63 -2.09
CA LEU A 84 3.96 11.13 -2.68
C LEU A 84 3.30 12.18 -1.78
N ILE A 85 3.25 11.94 -0.47
CA ILE A 85 2.64 12.87 0.48
C ILE A 85 3.46 14.14 0.60
N PHE A 86 4.79 14.04 0.65
CA PHE A 86 5.65 15.20 0.64
C PHE A 86 5.48 16.02 -0.65
N ILE A 87 5.40 15.38 -1.81
CA ILE A 87 5.16 16.06 -3.09
C ILE A 87 3.82 16.79 -3.07
N LEU A 88 2.73 16.13 -2.63
CA LEU A 88 1.41 16.77 -2.52
C LEU A 88 1.44 17.96 -1.56
N HIS A 89 2.18 17.84 -0.45
CA HIS A 89 2.34 18.92 0.51
C HIS A 89 3.13 20.12 -0.05
N LEU A 90 4.11 19.90 -0.94
CA LEU A 90 4.85 21.02 -1.57
C LEU A 90 3.95 21.95 -2.40
N PHE A 91 2.78 21.48 -2.85
CA PHE A 91 1.79 22.28 -3.55
C PHE A 91 0.74 22.91 -2.62
N ASN A 92 0.79 22.62 -1.32
CA ASN A 92 -0.07 23.22 -0.31
C ASN A 92 0.67 24.36 0.38
N ASN A 93 0.05 25.54 0.42
CA ASN A 93 0.65 26.72 1.07
C ASN A 93 0.49 26.72 2.60
N GLU A 94 -0.31 25.79 3.15
CA GLU A 94 -0.50 25.66 4.60
C GLU A 94 0.46 24.65 5.24
N ALA A 95 0.93 24.95 6.45
CA ALA A 95 1.76 24.04 7.22
C ALA A 95 0.94 22.85 7.76
N TRP A 96 1.39 21.61 7.47
CA TRP A 96 0.88 20.32 7.96
C TRP A 96 -0.50 20.32 8.65
N ASP A 97 -1.54 20.54 7.86
CA ASP A 97 -2.94 20.52 8.27
C ASP A 97 -3.42 19.09 8.61
N ASN A 98 -4.64 18.98 9.14
CA ASN A 98 -5.22 17.70 9.54
C ASN A 98 -5.34 16.73 8.35
N LEU A 99 -5.60 17.23 7.14
CA LEU A 99 -5.68 16.41 5.93
C LEU A 99 -4.32 15.85 5.54
N SER A 100 -3.26 16.67 5.56
CA SER A 100 -1.88 16.21 5.29
C SER A 100 -1.44 15.14 6.29
N ARG A 101 -1.80 15.29 7.57
CA ARG A 101 -1.54 14.29 8.62
C ARG A 101 -2.30 12.99 8.37
N LEU A 102 -3.58 13.08 7.99
CA LEU A 102 -4.37 11.91 7.62
C LEU A 102 -3.74 11.18 6.43
N PHE A 103 -3.35 11.90 5.38
CA PHE A 103 -2.68 11.31 4.23
C PHE A 103 -1.33 10.66 4.57
N LEU A 104 -0.56 11.24 5.48
CA LEU A 104 0.68 10.64 5.97
C LEU A 104 0.39 9.29 6.67
N ILE A 105 -0.62 9.24 7.53
CA ILE A 105 -1.05 8.00 8.21
C ILE A 105 -1.52 6.97 7.18
N CYS A 106 -2.43 7.35 6.28
CA CYS A 106 -2.95 6.49 5.22
C CYS A 106 -1.83 5.92 4.35
N SER A 107 -0.87 6.76 3.95
CA SER A 107 0.24 6.34 3.11
C SER A 107 1.21 5.42 3.83
N THR A 108 1.50 5.68 5.11
CA THR A 108 2.38 4.82 5.92
C THR A 108 1.74 3.44 6.12
N VAL A 109 0.48 3.41 6.57
CA VAL A 109 -0.29 2.17 6.74
C VAL A 109 -0.46 1.44 5.42
N GLY A 110 -0.80 2.16 4.36
CA GLY A 110 -0.94 1.64 3.00
C GLY A 110 0.34 0.98 2.50
N SER A 111 1.48 1.65 2.64
CA SER A 111 2.79 1.12 2.23
C SER A 111 3.14 -0.17 2.97
N PHE A 112 2.90 -0.19 4.29
CA PHE A 112 3.12 -1.38 5.11
C PHE A 112 2.21 -2.55 4.69
N LEU A 113 0.90 -2.30 4.51
CA LEU A 113 -0.05 -3.34 4.15
C LEU A 113 0.16 -3.86 2.72
N VAL A 114 0.39 -2.98 1.74
CA VAL A 114 0.68 -3.40 0.35
C VAL A 114 1.93 -4.28 0.31
N TRP A 115 3.02 -3.85 0.95
CA TRP A 115 4.24 -4.66 1.04
C TRP A 115 3.97 -6.00 1.75
N GLY A 116 3.33 -5.96 2.92
CA GLY A 116 3.10 -7.16 3.73
C GLY A 116 2.25 -8.19 3.00
N ILE A 117 1.17 -7.75 2.36
CA ILE A 117 0.29 -8.62 1.57
C ILE A 117 1.05 -9.20 0.36
N ASP A 118 1.81 -8.39 -0.39
CA ASP A 118 2.56 -8.88 -1.55
C ASP A 118 3.61 -9.93 -1.15
N GLU A 119 4.31 -9.72 -0.03
CA GLU A 119 5.32 -10.67 0.46
C GLU A 119 4.68 -11.94 1.03
N ILE A 120 3.54 -11.85 1.73
CA ILE A 120 2.77 -13.02 2.18
C ILE A 120 2.30 -13.84 0.98
N LEU A 121 1.67 -13.20 -0.01
CA LEU A 121 1.18 -13.89 -1.20
C LEU A 121 2.31 -14.55 -2.00
N ARG A 122 3.49 -13.93 -2.03
CA ARG A 122 4.67 -14.51 -2.68
C ARG A 122 5.12 -15.79 -1.99
N LYS A 123 5.11 -15.83 -0.66
CA LYS A 123 5.51 -17.01 0.13
C LYS A 123 4.47 -18.12 0.13
N VAL A 124 3.19 -17.76 0.28
CA VAL A 124 2.09 -18.73 0.42
C VAL A 124 1.78 -19.43 -0.90
N ALA A 125 1.81 -18.69 -2.01
CA ALA A 125 1.36 -19.23 -3.29
C ALA A 125 2.49 -19.88 -4.11
N ASP A 126 3.68 -20.07 -3.52
CA ASP A 126 4.91 -20.52 -4.19
C ASP A 126 5.03 -20.01 -5.64
N TRP A 127 4.77 -18.71 -5.79
CA TRP A 127 4.49 -18.13 -7.12
C TRP A 127 5.72 -18.16 -8.01
N GLU A 128 6.91 -18.29 -7.42
CA GLU A 128 8.17 -18.47 -8.12
C GLU A 128 8.21 -19.85 -8.80
N THR A 129 7.81 -20.91 -8.10
CA THR A 129 7.71 -22.27 -8.64
C THR A 129 6.61 -22.41 -9.70
N ILE A 130 5.44 -21.78 -9.47
CA ILE A 130 4.35 -21.75 -10.46
C ILE A 130 4.78 -21.03 -11.75
N GLN A 131 5.57 -19.96 -11.65
CA GLN A 131 6.04 -19.23 -12.82
C GLN A 131 7.24 -19.89 -13.52
N SER A 132 8.04 -20.70 -12.85
CA SER A 132 9.13 -21.46 -13.49
C SER A 132 8.67 -22.78 -14.13
N GLY A 133 7.47 -23.25 -13.78
CA GLY A 133 6.85 -24.46 -14.35
C GLY A 133 5.95 -24.21 -15.56
N MET A 134 5.77 -22.95 -15.96
CA MET A 134 5.12 -22.51 -17.20
C MET A 134 6.17 -21.96 -18.17
#